data_AF-A0A0F9AUC9-F1
#
_entry.id   AF-A0A0F9AUC9-F1
#
_cell.length_a   1.000
_cell.length_b   1.000
_cell.length_c   1.000
_cell.angle_alpha   90.00
_cell.angle_beta   90.00
_cell.angle_gamma   90.00
#
_symmetry.space_group_name_H-M   'P 1'
#
loop_
_entity.id
_entity.type
_entity.pdbx_description
1 polymer ?
#
loop_
_entity_poly.entity_id
_entity_poly.type
_entity_poly.pdbx_seq_one_letter_code
_entity_poly.pdbx_strand_id
1 'polypeptide(L)'
;MRILELEQKFKSEETLEEVLKECKNDFNTIDYWSGVRKGNVTDNPAEIVRALNELSGCFASLRPVLAIANTELTNREAMKRNSIKIEIERDGTKKWTTQANSSAKYESIEAVKNYTRIKNIIEAYCNAADKHISTLQTISKDATRDWKHPQG
;
A
#
# COMPACT_ATOMS: atom_id res chain seq x y z
N MET A 1 -15.82 1.71 -1.69
CA MET A 1 -15.31 0.50 -2.37
C MET A 1 -15.71 -0.72 -1.56
N ARG A 2 -16.24 -1.78 -2.18
CA ARG A 2 -16.65 -3.00 -1.46
C ARG A 2 -15.49 -3.99 -1.40
N ILE A 3 -15.07 -4.36 -0.20
CA ILE A 3 -13.91 -5.23 0.07
C ILE A 3 -13.95 -6.54 -0.74
N LEU A 4 -15.11 -7.18 -0.84
CA LEU A 4 -15.29 -8.47 -1.54
C LEU A 4 -15.08 -8.37 -3.06
N GLU A 5 -15.48 -7.26 -3.67
CA GLU A 5 -15.30 -7.02 -5.12
C GLU A 5 -13.82 -6.84 -5.45
N LEU A 6 -13.09 -6.21 -4.52
CA LEU A 6 -11.67 -5.94 -4.65
C LEU A 6 -10.82 -7.22 -4.48
N GLU A 7 -11.22 -8.10 -3.57
CA GLU A 7 -10.61 -9.43 -3.42
C GLU A 7 -10.72 -10.27 -4.69
N GLN A 8 -11.84 -10.19 -5.43
CA GLN A 8 -11.97 -10.88 -6.72
C GLN A 8 -10.94 -10.41 -7.75
N LYS A 9 -10.55 -9.13 -7.72
CA LYS A 9 -9.61 -8.56 -8.70
C LYS A 9 -8.17 -9.00 -8.47
N PHE A 10 -7.84 -9.48 -7.29
CA PHE A 10 -6.57 -10.15 -7.01
C PHE A 10 -6.57 -11.64 -7.41
N LYS A 11 -7.66 -12.19 -7.97
CA LYS A 11 -7.70 -13.58 -8.40
C LYS A 11 -6.97 -13.86 -9.73
N SER A 12 -6.72 -12.84 -10.54
CA SER A 12 -6.03 -12.98 -11.83
C SER A 12 -5.12 -11.80 -12.07
N GLU A 13 -4.00 -12.04 -12.77
CA GLU A 13 -3.12 -10.95 -13.22
C GLU A 13 -3.80 -10.00 -14.19
N GLU A 14 -4.76 -10.49 -14.97
CA GLU A 14 -5.49 -9.70 -15.97
C GLU A 14 -6.31 -8.58 -15.34
N THR A 15 -6.77 -8.79 -14.10
CA THR A 15 -7.63 -7.85 -13.36
C THR A 15 -6.86 -6.99 -12.35
N LEU A 16 -5.56 -7.23 -12.17
CA LEU A 16 -4.74 -6.51 -11.17
C LEU A 16 -4.67 -5.00 -11.42
N GLU A 17 -4.57 -4.58 -12.68
CA GLU A 17 -4.55 -3.16 -13.04
C GLU A 17 -5.85 -2.44 -12.71
N GLU A 18 -6.97 -3.17 -12.62
CA GLU A 18 -8.25 -2.57 -12.21
C GLU A 18 -8.23 -2.13 -10.76
N VAL A 19 -7.41 -2.76 -9.90
CA VAL A 19 -7.23 -2.34 -8.51
C VAL A 19 -6.68 -0.91 -8.46
N LEU A 20 -5.66 -0.61 -9.28
CA LEU A 20 -5.10 0.74 -9.34
C LEU A 20 -6.10 1.76 -9.89
N LYS A 21 -6.96 1.36 -10.83
CA LYS A 21 -8.02 2.23 -11.37
C LYS A 21 -9.03 2.61 -10.29
N GLU A 22 -9.40 1.67 -9.41
CA GLU A 22 -10.32 1.96 -8.30
C GLU A 22 -9.69 2.86 -7.24
N CYS A 23 -8.40 2.69 -6.96
CA CYS A 23 -7.67 3.53 -6.02
C CYS A 23 -7.29 4.91 -6.59
N LYS A 24 -7.54 5.18 -7.88
CA LYS A 24 -7.06 6.38 -8.58
C LYS A 24 -7.51 7.68 -7.92
N ASN A 25 -8.74 7.76 -7.43
CA ASN A 25 -9.24 8.97 -6.78
C ASN A 25 -8.50 9.24 -5.46
N ASP A 26 -8.25 8.20 -4.67
CA ASP A 26 -7.47 8.32 -3.42
C ASP A 26 -6.02 8.73 -3.73
N PHE A 27 -5.41 8.15 -4.78
CA PHE A 27 -4.08 8.52 -5.23
C PHE A 27 -3.99 10.00 -5.63
N ASN A 28 -4.95 10.47 -6.45
CA ASN A 28 -5.02 11.86 -6.88
C ASN A 28 -5.17 12.83 -5.70
N THR A 29 -5.99 12.49 -4.71
CA THR A 29 -6.17 13.30 -3.49
C THR A 29 -4.87 13.39 -2.69
N ILE A 30 -4.17 12.28 -2.53
CA ILE A 30 -2.87 12.25 -1.84
C ILE A 30 -1.82 13.07 -2.62
N ASP A 31 -1.78 12.95 -3.94
CA ASP A 31 -0.86 13.70 -4.80
C ASP A 31 -1.15 15.20 -4.76
N TYR A 32 -2.43 15.58 -4.78
CA TYR A 32 -2.85 16.98 -4.61
C TYR A 32 -2.32 17.56 -3.31
N TRP A 33 -2.58 16.92 -2.17
CA TRP A 33 -2.12 17.42 -0.86
C TRP A 33 -0.60 17.38 -0.72
N SER A 34 0.07 16.43 -1.37
CA SER A 34 1.54 16.42 -1.49
C SER A 34 2.06 17.66 -2.24
N GLY A 35 1.38 18.05 -3.32
CA GLY A 35 1.68 19.25 -4.09
C GLY A 35 1.44 20.53 -3.31
N VAL A 36 0.27 20.65 -2.67
CA VAL A 36 -0.10 21.81 -1.84
C VAL A 36 0.93 22.05 -0.73
N ARG A 37 1.39 20.98 -0.07
CA ARG A 37 2.40 21.09 0.99
C ARG A 37 3.76 21.59 0.49
N LYS A 38 4.18 21.20 -0.73
CA LYS A 38 5.40 21.75 -1.36
C LYS A 38 5.30 23.27 -1.57
N GLY A 39 4.10 23.82 -1.61
CA GLY A 39 3.80 25.25 -1.75
C GLY A 39 3.71 26.04 -0.43
N ASN A 40 4.10 25.47 0.72
CA ASN A 40 4.13 26.14 2.05
C ASN A 40 2.76 26.62 2.61
N VAL A 41 1.72 25.79 2.53
CA VAL A 41 0.39 26.07 3.14
C VAL A 41 0.35 25.67 4.63
N THR A 42 1.39 25.99 5.40
CA THR A 42 1.46 25.65 6.83
C THR A 42 0.64 26.57 7.75
N ASP A 43 0.03 27.63 7.19
CA ASP A 43 -0.45 28.76 7.98
C ASP A 43 -1.99 28.92 7.94
N ASN A 44 -2.71 28.04 7.25
CA ASN A 44 -4.18 28.08 7.16
C ASN A 44 -4.83 26.90 7.92
N PRO A 45 -5.36 27.13 9.15
CA PRO A 45 -5.97 26.07 9.96
C PRO A 45 -7.14 25.34 9.28
N ALA A 46 -7.94 26.04 8.48
CA ALA A 46 -9.08 25.43 7.80
C ALA A 46 -8.62 24.44 6.71
N GLU A 47 -7.54 24.76 6.01
CA GLU A 47 -6.95 23.88 5.01
C GLU A 47 -6.27 22.68 5.63
N ILE A 48 -5.63 22.84 6.79
CA ILE A 48 -5.06 21.73 7.57
C ILE A 48 -6.16 20.74 7.97
N VAL A 49 -7.30 21.23 8.50
CA VAL A 49 -8.42 20.35 8.88
C VAL A 49 -9.01 19.64 7.66
N ARG A 50 -9.19 20.34 6.54
CA ARG A 50 -9.67 19.74 5.29
C ARG A 50 -8.70 18.64 4.82
N ALA A 51 -7.41 18.92 4.77
CA ALA A 51 -6.38 17.96 4.39
C ALA A 51 -6.38 16.73 5.30
N LEU A 52 -6.47 16.92 6.61
CA LEU A 52 -6.53 15.83 7.58
C LEU A 52 -7.74 14.91 7.34
N ASN A 53 -8.92 15.47 7.09
CA ASN A 53 -10.12 14.69 6.83
C ASN A 53 -10.01 13.89 5.54
N GLU A 54 -9.60 14.53 4.44
CA GLU A 54 -9.47 13.88 3.13
C GLU A 54 -8.38 12.79 3.14
N LEU A 55 -7.20 13.09 3.67
CA LEU A 55 -6.10 12.13 3.78
C LEU A 55 -6.45 10.96 4.70
N SER A 56 -7.15 11.20 5.81
CA SER A 56 -7.61 10.12 6.70
C SER A 56 -8.64 9.23 6.01
N GLY A 57 -9.53 9.81 5.19
CA GLY A 57 -10.48 9.06 4.35
C GLY A 57 -9.76 8.17 3.35
N CYS A 58 -8.78 8.72 2.61
CA CYS A 58 -7.96 7.95 1.68
C CYS A 58 -7.18 6.84 2.39
N PHE A 59 -6.57 7.12 3.54
CA PHE A 59 -5.83 6.12 4.32
C PHE A 59 -6.75 4.98 4.79
N ALA A 60 -7.94 5.30 5.30
CA ALA A 60 -8.92 4.30 5.72
C ALA A 60 -9.45 3.47 4.53
N SER A 61 -9.55 4.07 3.34
CA SER A 61 -9.94 3.39 2.09
C SER A 61 -8.86 2.45 1.58
N LEU A 62 -7.60 2.89 1.54
CA LEU A 62 -6.47 2.14 0.98
C LEU A 62 -5.94 1.04 1.90
N ARG A 63 -6.08 1.17 3.22
CA ARG A 63 -5.54 0.20 4.18
C ARG A 63 -6.12 -1.22 4.01
N PRO A 64 -7.44 -1.42 3.84
CA PRO A 64 -8.00 -2.72 3.49
C PRO A 64 -7.47 -3.27 2.15
N VAL A 65 -7.31 -2.41 1.14
CA VAL A 65 -6.77 -2.80 -0.18
C VAL A 65 -5.35 -3.34 -0.04
N LEU A 66 -4.51 -2.65 0.75
CA LEU A 66 -3.15 -3.11 1.04
C LEU A 66 -3.14 -4.44 1.79
N ALA A 67 -4.06 -4.64 2.75
CA ALA A 67 -4.16 -5.90 3.47
C ALA A 67 -4.51 -7.07 2.54
N ILE A 68 -5.45 -6.88 1.62
CA ILE A 68 -5.80 -7.87 0.59
C ILE A 68 -4.59 -8.15 -0.31
N ALA A 69 -3.91 -7.10 -0.79
CA ALA A 69 -2.73 -7.25 -1.63
C ALA A 69 -1.62 -8.07 -0.97
N ASN A 70 -1.37 -7.85 0.33
CA ASN A 70 -0.38 -8.61 1.11
C ASN A 70 -0.76 -10.08 1.26
N THR A 71 -2.04 -10.35 1.58
CA THR A 71 -2.56 -11.71 1.72
C THR A 71 -2.44 -12.47 0.41
N GLU A 72 -2.89 -11.87 -0.69
CA GLU A 72 -2.88 -12.51 -2.01
C GLU A 72 -1.46 -12.72 -2.52
N LEU A 73 -0.56 -11.75 -2.33
CA LEU A 73 0.85 -11.94 -2.66
C LEU A 73 1.44 -13.16 -1.93
N THR A 74 1.24 -13.23 -0.61
CA THR A 74 1.74 -14.34 0.23
C THR A 74 1.16 -15.69 -0.23
N ASN A 75 -0.14 -15.73 -0.53
CA ASN A 75 -0.81 -16.93 -1.03
C ASN A 75 -0.23 -17.39 -2.37
N ARG A 76 -0.02 -16.46 -3.32
CA ARG A 76 0.52 -16.76 -4.65
C ARG A 76 1.96 -17.24 -4.59
N GLU A 77 2.80 -16.58 -3.79
CA GLU A 77 4.18 -17.03 -3.57
C GLU A 77 4.23 -18.45 -2.98
N ALA A 78 3.39 -18.73 -1.98
CA ALA A 78 3.30 -20.04 -1.36
C ALA A 78 2.82 -21.11 -2.36
N MET A 79 1.78 -20.82 -3.15
CA MET A 79 1.29 -21.72 -4.20
C MET A 79 2.38 -22.01 -5.24
N LYS A 80 3.10 -20.99 -5.71
CA LYS A 80 4.14 -21.16 -6.73
C LYS A 80 5.32 -21.96 -6.18
N ARG A 81 5.77 -21.65 -4.97
CA ARG A 81 6.85 -22.39 -4.30
C ARG A 81 6.48 -23.85 -4.06
N ASN A 82 5.23 -24.13 -3.69
CA ASN A 82 4.73 -25.49 -3.54
C ASN A 82 4.67 -26.24 -4.88
N SER A 83 4.27 -25.59 -5.98
CA SER A 83 4.31 -26.18 -7.32
C SER A 83 5.73 -26.60 -7.70
N ILE A 84 6.71 -25.70 -7.51
CA ILE A 84 8.13 -25.98 -7.81
C ILE A 84 8.65 -27.13 -6.95
N LYS A 85 8.27 -27.18 -5.67
CA LYS A 85 8.62 -28.29 -4.78
C LYS A 85 8.09 -29.62 -5.30
N ILE A 86 6.81 -29.67 -5.67
CA ILE A 86 6.17 -30.88 -6.21
C ILE A 86 6.85 -31.32 -7.50
N GLU A 87 7.19 -30.39 -8.40
CA GLU A 87 7.91 -30.67 -9.65
C GLU A 87 9.29 -31.30 -9.38
N ILE A 88 10.07 -30.72 -8.47
CA ILE A 88 11.40 -31.22 -8.08
C ILE A 88 11.32 -32.62 -7.46
N GLU A 89 10.34 -32.86 -6.59
CA GLU A 89 10.16 -34.16 -5.92
C GLU A 89 9.62 -35.23 -6.89
N ARG A 90 8.77 -34.84 -7.85
CA ARG A 90 8.22 -35.73 -8.88
C ARG A 90 9.27 -36.23 -9.87
N ASP A 91 10.24 -35.40 -10.21
CA ASP A 91 11.31 -35.76 -11.16
C ASP A 91 12.29 -36.80 -10.60
N GLY A 92 12.15 -37.22 -9.33
CA GLY A 92 12.84 -38.35 -8.69
C GLY A 92 14.37 -38.24 -8.61
N THR A 93 14.95 -37.21 -9.22
CA THR A 93 16.38 -37.03 -9.47
C THR A 93 16.99 -35.95 -8.57
N LYS A 94 16.18 -35.07 -7.98
CA LYS A 94 16.65 -33.98 -7.09
C LYS A 94 15.88 -34.00 -5.77
N LYS A 95 16.58 -34.22 -4.66
CA LYS A 95 16.01 -34.03 -3.32
C LYS A 95 15.74 -32.55 -3.09
N TRP A 96 14.70 -32.24 -2.32
CA TRP A 96 14.47 -30.88 -1.83
C TRP A 96 15.58 -30.48 -0.85
N THR A 97 16.55 -29.70 -1.32
CA THR A 97 17.69 -29.21 -0.53
C THR A 97 17.50 -27.75 -0.13
N THR A 98 18.32 -27.26 0.81
CA THR A 98 18.37 -25.83 1.17
C THR A 98 18.66 -24.94 -0.04
N GLN A 99 19.50 -25.40 -0.97
CA GLN A 99 19.80 -24.66 -2.19
C GLN A 99 18.59 -24.61 -3.14
N ALA A 100 17.92 -25.74 -3.37
CA ALA A 100 16.69 -25.79 -4.17
C ALA A 100 15.58 -24.91 -3.59
N ASN A 101 15.47 -24.90 -2.26
CA ASN A 101 14.52 -24.05 -1.54
C ASN A 101 14.79 -22.54 -1.75
N SER A 102 16.06 -22.14 -1.73
CA SER A 102 16.46 -20.75 -2.00
C SER A 102 16.15 -20.35 -3.45
N SER A 103 16.47 -21.19 -4.44
CA SER A 103 16.12 -20.94 -5.84
C SER A 103 14.60 -20.85 -6.05
N ALA A 104 13.84 -21.78 -5.48
CA ALA A 104 12.38 -21.78 -5.56
C ALA A 104 11.75 -20.52 -4.95
N LYS A 105 12.36 -19.94 -3.92
CA LYS A 105 11.94 -18.66 -3.34
C LYS A 105 12.15 -17.49 -4.32
N TYR A 106 13.30 -17.43 -4.99
CA TYR A 106 13.55 -16.40 -6.00
C TYR A 106 12.61 -16.54 -7.19
N GLU A 107 12.43 -17.75 -7.70
CA GLU A 107 11.52 -18.03 -8.82
C GLU A 107 10.06 -17.75 -8.46
N SER A 108 9.63 -18.04 -7.23
CA SER A 108 8.28 -17.70 -6.78
C SER A 108 8.04 -16.20 -6.74
N ILE A 109 9.04 -15.41 -6.30
CA ILE A 109 8.93 -13.94 -6.25
C ILE A 109 8.85 -13.36 -7.67
N GLU A 110 9.69 -13.83 -8.59
CA GLU A 110 9.67 -13.36 -9.99
C GLU A 110 8.34 -13.71 -10.68
N ALA A 111 7.79 -14.89 -10.39
CA ALA A 111 6.51 -15.32 -10.93
C ALA A 111 5.31 -14.48 -10.45
N VAL A 112 5.45 -13.72 -9.36
CA VAL A 112 4.37 -12.87 -8.82
C VAL A 112 4.69 -11.38 -8.89
N LYS A 113 5.67 -10.97 -9.70
CA LYS A 113 6.16 -9.58 -9.76
C LYS A 113 5.08 -8.52 -9.99
N ASN A 114 4.03 -8.87 -10.73
CA ASN A 114 2.91 -7.97 -10.98
C ASN A 114 2.12 -7.70 -9.69
N TYR A 115 1.85 -8.73 -8.89
CA TYR A 115 1.25 -8.57 -7.55
C TYR A 115 2.13 -7.71 -6.64
N THR A 116 3.45 -7.95 -6.65
CA THR A 116 4.43 -7.16 -5.91
C THR A 116 4.40 -5.68 -6.31
N ARG A 117 4.36 -5.39 -7.61
CA ARG A 117 4.25 -4.01 -8.12
C ARG A 117 2.99 -3.32 -7.61
N ILE A 118 1.83 -3.96 -7.72
CA ILE A 118 0.55 -3.40 -7.29
C ILE A 118 0.56 -3.13 -5.79
N LYS A 119 0.99 -4.11 -4.98
CA LYS A 119 1.16 -3.98 -3.54
C LYS A 119 2.05 -2.79 -3.19
N ASN A 120 3.21 -2.65 -3.85
CA ASN A 120 4.17 -1.60 -3.55
C ASN A 120 3.63 -0.20 -3.88
N ILE A 121 2.86 -0.06 -4.97
CA ILE A 121 2.21 1.21 -5.30
C ILE A 121 1.20 1.60 -4.21
N ILE A 122 0.31 0.68 -3.84
CA ILE A 122 -0.71 0.93 -2.80
C ILE A 122 -0.03 1.26 -1.46
N GLU A 123 1.00 0.50 -1.09
CA GLU A 123 1.77 0.73 0.13
C GLU A 123 2.44 2.10 0.14
N ALA A 124 3.01 2.54 -0.97
CA ALA A 124 3.61 3.86 -1.09
C ALA A 124 2.59 4.98 -0.82
N TYR A 125 1.37 4.87 -1.36
CA TYR A 125 0.30 5.83 -1.12
C TYR A 125 -0.25 5.77 0.31
N CYS A 126 -0.43 4.58 0.89
CA CYS A 126 -0.77 4.44 2.31
C CYS A 126 0.26 5.15 3.21
N ASN A 127 1.54 4.91 2.96
CA ASN A 127 2.64 5.51 3.72
C ASN A 127 2.72 7.03 3.51
N ALA A 128 2.44 7.51 2.30
CA ALA A 128 2.38 8.95 2.03
C ALA A 128 1.24 9.62 2.81
N ALA A 129 0.03 9.04 2.76
CA ALA A 129 -1.12 9.54 3.51
C ALA A 129 -0.83 9.58 5.02
N ASP A 130 -0.32 8.49 5.60
CA ASP A 130 0.01 8.41 7.03
C ASP A 130 1.05 9.46 7.46
N LYS A 131 2.11 9.64 6.66
CA LYS A 131 3.13 10.67 6.90
C LYS A 131 2.57 12.08 6.82
N HIS A 132 1.69 12.36 5.85
CA HIS A 132 1.06 13.67 5.74
C HIS A 132 0.12 13.95 6.91
N ILE A 133 -0.71 12.97 7.30
CA ILE A 133 -1.58 13.06 8.48
C ILE A 133 -0.74 13.36 9.72
N SER A 134 0.30 12.58 9.97
CA SER A 134 1.18 12.75 11.13
C SER A 134 1.83 14.14 11.16
N THR A 135 2.29 14.62 10.00
CA THR A 135 2.90 15.95 9.89
C THR A 135 1.88 17.06 10.17
N LEU A 136 0.69 16.99 9.55
CA LEU A 136 -0.36 17.99 9.71
C LEU A 136 -0.93 18.01 11.14
N GLN A 137 -1.00 16.86 11.80
CA GLN A 137 -1.38 16.79 13.21
C GLN A 137 -0.36 17.51 14.12
N THR A 138 0.94 17.39 13.82
CA THR A 138 1.99 18.13 14.54
C THR A 138 1.85 19.63 14.32
N ILE A 139 1.74 20.07 13.06
CA ILE A 139 1.57 21.49 12.72
C ILE A 139 0.32 22.08 13.40
N SER A 140 -0.81 21.35 13.33
CA SER A 140 -2.04 21.78 13.98
C SER A 140 -1.89 21.93 15.49
N LYS A 141 -1.14 21.04 16.15
CA LYS A 141 -0.88 21.12 17.60
C LYS A 141 -0.03 22.34 17.94
N ASP A 142 1.04 22.58 17.19
CA ASP A 142 1.93 23.73 17.41
C ASP A 142 1.18 25.06 17.23
N ALA A 143 0.38 25.18 16.16
CA ALA A 143 -0.47 26.35 15.93
C ALA A 143 -1.46 26.61 17.09
N THR A 144 -2.03 25.56 17.69
CA THR A 144 -2.91 25.70 18.86
C THR A 144 -2.18 25.97 20.17
N ARG A 145 -0.89 25.63 20.27
CA ARG A 145 -0.07 25.87 21.47
C ARG A 145 0.37 27.33 21.54
N ASP A 146 0.78 27.91 20.42
CA ASP A 146 1.17 29.32 20.34
C ASP A 146 -0.02 30.25 20.58
N TRP A 147 -1.24 29.83 20.24
CA TRP A 147 -2.47 30.56 20.58
C TRP A 147 -2.78 30.61 22.09
N LYS A 148 -2.35 29.59 22.85
CA LYS A 148 -2.62 29.50 24.31
C LYS A 148 -1.59 30.21 25.18
N HIS A 149 -0.49 30.67 24.59
CA HIS A 149 0.47 31.56 25.25
C HIS A 149 0.48 32.90 24.52
N PRO A 150 -0.50 33.79 24.76
CA PRO A 150 -0.25 35.19 24.50
C PRO A 150 0.96 35.56 25.36
N GLN A 151 2.06 35.94 24.72
CA GLN A 151 3.24 36.44 25.43
C GLN A 151 2.78 37.63 26.27
N GLY A 152 2.67 37.41 27.58
CA GLY A 152 2.34 38.37 28.61
C GLY A 152 3.35 38.22 29.73
#